data_AF-A0A3C0QK61-F1
#
_entry.id   AF-A0A3C0QK61-F1
#
_cell.length_a   1.000
_cell.length_b   1.000
_cell.length_c   1.000
_cell.angle_alpha   90.00
_cell.angle_beta   90.00
_cell.angle_gamma   90.00
#
_symmetry.space_group_name_H-M   'P 1'
#
loop_
_entity.id
_entity.type
_entity.pdbx_description
1 polymer ?
#
loop_
_entity_poly.entity_id
_entity_poly.type
_entity_poly.pdbx_seq_one_letter_code
_entity_poly.pdbx_strand_id
1 'polypeptide(L)'
;MVPIMTKEDMEADILQIFAEPYNNLILDKKAFKNPIPDVKGLFPKDNMKAWVDRKLFIHNLGHAAISYLGYLHNRKFIYLYEALAVKKLYDRTRETMMQAAEILMKEYPGEFTKKDLEDHIDDLLKRFTNEALGDTIYRIGRDLIRKLGPEDRLVGAIKMGLVHNMNVDKILYALASSFYFRAADESGDMFDRDIEFVEKYFKNGIEYILINVCGFSRDNHRNIIRKCEKYSEEIKVLYKIKG
;
A
#
# COMPACT_ATOMS: atom_id res chain seq x y z
N MET A 1 5.39 10.09 -8.51
CA MET A 1 6.07 10.03 -7.22
C MET A 1 6.97 11.24 -7.19
N VAL A 2 6.81 12.04 -6.15
CA VAL A 2 7.58 13.26 -5.90
C VAL A 2 8.25 12.99 -4.56
N PRO A 3 9.60 12.91 -4.52
CA PRO A 3 10.30 12.70 -3.26
C PRO A 3 10.15 13.94 -2.37
N ILE A 4 10.48 13.79 -1.08
CA ILE A 4 10.59 14.95 -0.21
C ILE A 4 11.87 15.68 -0.62
N MET A 5 11.77 16.97 -0.92
CA MET A 5 12.94 17.81 -1.22
C MET A 5 13.82 17.91 0.02
N THR A 6 15.14 17.77 -0.13
CA THR A 6 16.06 17.95 1.00
C THR A 6 16.14 19.43 1.39
N LYS A 7 16.63 19.71 2.60
CA LYS A 7 16.89 21.09 3.02
C LYS A 7 17.88 21.79 2.08
N GLU A 8 18.90 21.06 1.65
CA GLU A 8 19.91 21.52 0.69
C GLU A 8 19.28 21.88 -0.66
N ASP A 9 18.36 21.05 -1.18
CA ASP A 9 17.65 21.35 -2.42
C ASP A 9 16.80 22.63 -2.30
N MET A 10 16.08 22.78 -1.19
CA MET A 10 15.23 23.96 -0.94
C MET A 10 16.06 25.24 -0.78
N GLU A 11 17.23 25.17 -0.14
CA GLU A 11 18.14 26.30 0.01
C GLU A 11 18.79 26.69 -1.33
N ALA A 12 19.03 25.72 -2.21
CA ALA A 12 19.59 25.96 -3.55
C ALA A 12 18.57 26.65 -4.49
N ASP A 13 17.34 26.14 -4.56
CA ASP A 13 16.25 26.76 -5.32
C ASP A 13 14.88 26.35 -4.74
N ILE A 14 14.17 27.33 -4.16
CA ILE A 14 12.85 27.14 -3.55
C ILE A 14 11.76 26.72 -4.56
N LEU A 15 11.99 26.87 -5.86
CA LEU A 15 11.05 26.47 -6.93
C LEU A 15 11.38 25.09 -7.51
N GLN A 16 12.51 24.49 -7.15
CA GLN A 16 12.93 23.20 -7.67
C GLN A 16 12.06 22.07 -7.11
N ILE A 17 11.63 21.18 -8.00
CA ILE A 17 10.96 19.93 -7.64
C ILE A 17 11.53 18.77 -8.44
N PHE A 18 11.64 17.61 -7.79
CA PHE A 18 11.89 16.36 -8.48
C PHE A 18 10.59 15.61 -8.70
N ALA A 19 10.45 14.96 -9.86
CA ALA A 19 9.33 14.08 -10.13
C ALA A 19 9.80 12.91 -10.98
N GLU A 20 9.20 11.74 -10.76
CA GLU A 20 9.41 10.63 -11.69
C GLU A 20 8.83 10.95 -13.09
N PRO A 21 9.32 10.29 -14.16
CA PRO A 21 8.86 10.56 -15.53
C PRO A 21 7.39 10.23 -15.82
N TYR A 22 6.75 9.37 -15.01
CA TYR A 22 5.35 9.00 -15.19
C TYR A 22 4.44 10.21 -14.96
N ASN A 23 3.75 10.66 -16.01
CA ASN A 23 2.98 11.92 -16.03
C ASN A 23 1.54 11.77 -16.57
N ASN A 24 0.92 10.60 -16.39
CA ASN A 24 -0.47 10.40 -16.79
C ASN A 24 -1.41 10.89 -15.68
N LEU A 25 -2.23 11.90 -15.97
CA LEU A 25 -3.25 12.45 -15.09
C LEU A 25 -4.62 11.85 -15.43
N ILE A 26 -5.11 10.96 -14.57
CA ILE A 26 -6.45 10.39 -14.69
C ILE A 26 -7.49 11.40 -14.21
N LEU A 27 -8.56 11.57 -14.99
CA LEU A 27 -9.62 12.55 -14.73
C LEU A 27 -10.99 11.94 -14.97
N ASP A 28 -12.02 12.46 -14.30
CA ASP A 28 -13.40 12.10 -14.60
C ASP A 28 -13.86 12.80 -15.88
N LYS A 29 -14.05 12.02 -16.95
CA LYS A 29 -14.49 12.50 -18.25
C LYS A 29 -15.86 13.18 -18.18
N LYS A 30 -16.74 12.71 -17.30
CA LYS A 30 -18.12 13.21 -17.18
C LYS A 30 -18.21 14.50 -16.35
N ALA A 31 -17.14 14.86 -15.63
CA ALA A 31 -17.09 16.07 -14.82
C ALA A 31 -16.70 17.34 -15.62
N PHE A 32 -16.28 17.19 -16.88
CA PHE A 32 -15.95 18.32 -17.76
C PHE A 32 -17.21 19.10 -18.15
N LYS A 33 -17.22 20.41 -17.86
CA LYS A 33 -18.29 21.35 -18.28
C LYS A 33 -18.08 21.90 -19.69
N ASN A 34 -16.83 21.92 -20.14
CA ASN A 34 -16.39 22.36 -21.46
C ASN A 34 -15.83 21.16 -22.23
N PRO A 35 -15.57 21.27 -23.55
CA PRO A 35 -14.80 20.27 -24.26
C PRO A 35 -13.50 19.93 -23.53
N ILE A 36 -13.14 18.66 -23.54
CA ILE A 36 -11.90 18.19 -22.92
C ILE A 36 -10.72 18.82 -23.68
N PRO A 37 -9.80 19.50 -23.00
CA PRO A 37 -8.69 20.15 -23.66
C PRO A 37 -7.70 19.11 -24.21
N ASP A 38 -7.13 19.39 -25.37
CA ASP A 38 -6.08 18.57 -25.98
C ASP A 38 -4.73 18.86 -25.32
N VAL A 39 -4.54 18.31 -24.12
CA VAL A 39 -3.30 18.42 -23.34
C VAL A 39 -2.69 17.04 -23.17
N LYS A 40 -1.45 16.90 -23.62
CA LYS A 40 -0.68 15.65 -23.48
C LYS A 40 -0.59 15.26 -22.01
N GLY A 41 -0.90 14.00 -21.72
CA GLY A 41 -0.87 13.46 -20.35
C GLY A 41 -2.23 13.47 -19.66
N LEU A 42 -3.28 14.07 -20.24
CA LEU A 42 -4.63 13.89 -19.71
C LEU A 42 -5.22 12.56 -20.18
N PHE A 43 -5.76 11.80 -19.23
CA PHE A 43 -6.44 10.53 -19.47
C PHE A 43 -7.84 10.57 -18.84
N PRO A 44 -8.82 11.17 -19.53
CA PRO A 44 -10.20 11.18 -19.08
C PRO A 44 -10.78 9.76 -19.11
N LYS A 45 -11.45 9.36 -18.03
CA LYS A 45 -12.07 8.05 -17.87
C LYS A 45 -13.55 8.17 -17.58
N ASP A 46 -14.33 7.28 -18.19
CA ASP A 46 -15.79 7.23 -18.00
C ASP A 46 -16.18 6.63 -16.64
N ASN A 47 -15.33 5.77 -16.06
CA ASN A 47 -15.50 5.16 -14.75
C ASN A 47 -14.37 5.60 -13.80
N MET A 48 -14.43 6.83 -13.29
CA MET A 48 -13.38 7.38 -12.43
C MET A 48 -13.13 6.53 -11.17
N LYS A 49 -14.19 5.95 -10.59
CA LYS A 49 -14.09 5.10 -9.40
C LYS A 49 -13.14 3.93 -9.62
N ALA A 50 -13.26 3.21 -10.74
CA ALA A 50 -12.38 2.07 -11.02
C ALA A 50 -10.90 2.47 -11.08
N TRP A 51 -10.58 3.66 -11.60
CA TRP A 51 -9.20 4.12 -11.70
C TRP A 51 -8.64 4.65 -10.37
N VAL A 52 -9.50 5.24 -9.53
CA VAL A 52 -9.16 5.57 -8.13
C VAL A 52 -8.83 4.29 -7.37
N ASP A 53 -9.68 3.27 -7.48
CA ASP A 53 -9.49 1.99 -6.80
C ASP A 53 -8.28 1.23 -7.36
N ARG A 54 -8.01 1.29 -8.67
CA ARG A 54 -6.77 0.75 -9.26
C ARG A 54 -5.53 1.39 -8.64
N LYS A 55 -5.50 2.72 -8.52
CA LYS A 55 -4.37 3.41 -7.88
C LYS A 55 -4.25 3.00 -6.41
N LEU A 56 -5.37 2.93 -5.69
CA LEU A 56 -5.39 2.61 -4.28
C LEU A 56 -4.98 1.16 -3.99
N PHE A 57 -5.48 0.20 -4.76
CA PHE A 57 -5.29 -1.23 -4.52
C PHE A 57 -4.12 -1.84 -5.30
N ILE A 58 -3.53 -1.13 -6.25
CA ILE A 58 -2.29 -1.56 -6.90
C ILE A 58 -1.10 -0.73 -6.39
N HIS A 59 -1.05 0.57 -6.68
CA HIS A 59 0.10 1.40 -6.33
C HIS A 59 0.25 1.55 -4.81
N ASN A 60 -0.76 2.10 -4.13
CA ASN A 60 -0.65 2.37 -2.69
C ASN A 60 -0.49 1.07 -1.88
N LEU A 61 -1.23 0.03 -2.27
CA LEU A 61 -1.13 -1.30 -1.67
C LEU A 61 0.25 -1.92 -1.89
N GLY A 62 0.79 -1.86 -3.11
CA GLY A 62 2.12 -2.37 -3.43
C GLY A 62 3.20 -1.73 -2.56
N HIS A 63 3.19 -0.39 -2.47
CA HIS A 63 4.04 0.38 -1.57
C HIS A 63 3.92 -0.06 -0.11
N ALA A 64 2.70 -0.18 0.41
CA ALA A 64 2.50 -0.61 1.79
C ALA A 64 2.99 -2.04 2.03
N ALA A 65 2.70 -2.96 1.11
CA ALA A 65 3.10 -4.35 1.20
C ALA A 65 4.62 -4.49 1.27
N ILE A 66 5.36 -3.84 0.36
CA ILE A 66 6.83 -3.90 0.38
C ILE A 66 7.43 -3.23 1.63
N SER A 67 6.86 -2.11 2.12
CA SER A 67 7.33 -1.47 3.35
C SER A 67 7.20 -2.39 4.56
N TYR A 68 6.04 -3.03 4.75
CA TYR A 68 5.80 -3.88 5.91
C TYR A 68 6.58 -5.19 5.83
N LEU A 69 6.61 -5.84 4.67
CA LEU A 69 7.36 -7.07 4.45
C LEU A 69 8.88 -6.81 4.54
N GLY A 70 9.36 -5.72 3.96
CA GLY A 70 10.77 -5.31 4.00
C GLY A 70 11.24 -4.99 5.41
N TYR A 71 10.47 -4.19 6.15
CA TYR A 71 10.78 -3.87 7.55
C TYR A 71 10.90 -5.11 8.43
N LEU A 72 9.96 -6.06 8.28
CA LEU A 72 10.01 -7.31 9.04
C LEU A 72 11.19 -8.20 8.63
N HIS A 73 11.50 -8.24 7.33
CA HIS A 73 12.61 -9.02 6.81
C HIS A 73 13.96 -8.51 7.32
N ASN A 74 14.18 -7.20 7.27
CA ASN A 74 15.38 -6.57 7.77
C ASN A 74 15.06 -5.14 8.25
N ARG A 75 15.06 -4.95 9.58
CA ARG A 75 14.82 -3.65 10.22
C ARG A 75 15.88 -2.59 9.90
N LYS A 76 17.01 -2.97 9.29
CA LYS A 76 18.06 -2.06 8.85
C LYS A 76 17.83 -1.48 7.46
N PHE A 77 16.87 -1.99 6.69
CA PHE A 77 16.52 -1.36 5.42
C PHE A 77 15.91 0.01 5.68
N ILE A 78 16.47 1.02 5.01
CA ILE A 78 16.04 2.41 5.05
C ILE A 78 15.13 2.67 3.85
N TYR A 79 15.50 2.18 2.66
CA TYR A 79 14.83 2.49 1.40
C TYR A 79 14.02 1.32 0.82
N LEU A 80 12.98 1.62 0.06
CA LEU A 80 12.16 0.63 -0.63
C LEU A 80 12.98 -0.23 -1.62
N TYR A 81 13.92 0.38 -2.33
CA TYR A 81 14.73 -0.33 -3.33
C TYR A 81 15.59 -1.44 -2.69
N GLU A 82 16.06 -1.25 -1.45
CA GLU A 82 16.82 -2.26 -0.71
C GLU A 82 15.96 -3.51 -0.44
N ALA A 83 14.70 -3.29 -0.05
CA ALA A 83 13.75 -4.38 0.15
C ALA A 83 13.42 -5.08 -1.19
N LEU A 84 13.27 -4.33 -2.28
CA LEU A 84 12.96 -4.88 -3.60
C LEU A 84 14.15 -5.63 -4.25
N ALA A 85 15.39 -5.34 -3.84
CA ALA A 85 16.55 -6.11 -4.26
C ALA A 85 16.51 -7.57 -3.74
N VAL A 86 15.76 -7.84 -2.68
CA VAL A 86 15.54 -9.20 -2.18
C VAL A 86 14.46 -9.88 -3.03
N LYS A 87 14.86 -10.82 -3.90
CA LYS A 87 13.95 -11.54 -4.82
C LYS A 87 12.68 -12.05 -4.14
N LYS A 88 12.79 -12.64 -2.95
CA LYS A 88 11.62 -13.15 -2.20
C LYS A 88 10.63 -12.05 -1.82
N LEU A 89 11.09 -10.84 -1.50
CA LEU A 89 10.23 -9.70 -1.17
C LEU A 89 9.61 -9.09 -2.43
N TYR A 90 10.38 -9.02 -3.52
CA TYR A 90 9.87 -8.63 -4.83
C TYR A 90 8.72 -9.54 -5.26
N ASP A 91 8.95 -10.86 -5.29
CA ASP A 91 7.97 -11.85 -5.74
C ASP A 91 6.69 -11.77 -4.89
N ARG A 92 6.82 -11.70 -3.55
CA ARG A 92 5.67 -11.59 -2.64
C ARG A 92 4.89 -10.29 -2.83
N THR A 93 5.58 -9.17 -3.05
CA THR A 93 4.93 -7.89 -3.31
C THR A 93 4.16 -7.95 -4.62
N ARG A 94 4.79 -8.46 -5.69
CA ARG A 94 4.15 -8.64 -7.00
C ARG A 94 2.91 -9.53 -6.90
N GLU A 95 3.03 -10.68 -6.24
CA GLU A 95 1.91 -11.60 -6.03
C GLU A 95 0.76 -10.95 -5.23
N THR A 96 1.07 -10.11 -4.24
CA THR A 96 0.07 -9.36 -3.47
C THR A 96 -0.66 -8.36 -4.35
N MET A 97 0.08 -7.63 -5.21
CA MET A 97 -0.50 -6.69 -6.18
C MET A 97 -1.35 -7.43 -7.23
N MET A 98 -0.92 -8.61 -7.70
CA MET A 98 -1.68 -9.43 -8.64
C MET A 98 -2.99 -9.95 -8.03
N GLN A 99 -3.01 -10.32 -6.74
CA GLN A 99 -4.27 -10.68 -6.06
C GLN A 99 -5.24 -9.49 -6.00
N ALA A 100 -4.74 -8.27 -5.78
CA ALA A 100 -5.57 -7.07 -5.84
C ALA A 100 -6.06 -6.75 -7.26
N ALA A 101 -5.24 -7.02 -8.29
CA ALA A 101 -5.64 -6.90 -9.69
C ALA A 101 -6.79 -7.85 -10.07
N GLU A 102 -6.74 -9.10 -9.59
CA GLU A 102 -7.83 -10.06 -9.78
C GLU A 102 -9.15 -9.56 -9.17
N ILE A 103 -9.08 -8.97 -7.97
CA ILE A 103 -10.25 -8.37 -7.29
C ILE A 103 -10.80 -7.19 -8.10
N LEU A 104 -9.93 -6.31 -8.60
CA LEU A 104 -10.35 -5.15 -9.42
C LEU A 104 -11.02 -5.57 -10.73
N MET A 105 -10.52 -6.60 -11.42
CA MET A 105 -11.15 -7.11 -12.64
C MET A 105 -12.54 -7.70 -12.37
N LYS A 106 -12.74 -8.27 -11.18
CA LYS A 106 -14.04 -8.83 -10.77
C LYS A 106 -15.03 -7.74 -10.38
N GLU A 107 -14.56 -6.72 -9.67
CA GLU A 107 -15.36 -5.54 -9.28
C GLU A 107 -15.72 -4.66 -10.48
N TYR A 108 -14.82 -4.51 -11.44
CA TYR A 108 -15.01 -3.68 -12.63
C TYR A 108 -14.91 -4.48 -13.94
N PRO A 109 -15.90 -5.35 -14.24
CA PRO A 109 -15.89 -6.15 -15.47
C PRO A 109 -15.78 -5.28 -16.71
N GLY A 110 -14.78 -5.56 -17.56
CA GLY A 110 -14.56 -4.86 -18.82
C GLY A 110 -13.78 -3.54 -18.73
N GLU A 111 -13.50 -3.02 -17.52
CA GLU A 111 -12.69 -1.80 -17.38
C GLU A 111 -11.19 -2.09 -17.50
N PHE A 112 -10.75 -3.25 -17.01
CA PHE A 112 -9.35 -3.66 -16.99
C PHE A 112 -9.16 -5.03 -17.61
N THR A 113 -8.06 -5.20 -18.35
CA THR A 113 -7.59 -6.52 -18.75
C THR A 113 -6.49 -7.01 -17.83
N LYS A 114 -6.29 -8.33 -17.76
CA LYS A 114 -5.19 -8.94 -17.00
C LYS A 114 -3.84 -8.38 -17.45
N LYS A 115 -3.64 -8.24 -18.76
CA LYS A 115 -2.37 -7.75 -19.33
C LYS A 115 -2.11 -6.29 -18.93
N ASP A 116 -3.13 -5.43 -18.99
CA ASP A 116 -2.98 -4.02 -18.60
C ASP A 116 -2.58 -3.87 -17.13
N LEU A 117 -3.19 -4.67 -16.25
CA LEU A 117 -2.87 -4.64 -14.82
C LEU A 117 -1.50 -5.25 -14.53
N GLU A 118 -1.13 -6.34 -15.20
CA GLU A 118 0.19 -6.94 -15.07
C GLU A 118 1.30 -5.99 -15.52
N ASP A 119 1.16 -5.36 -16.68
CA ASP A 119 2.11 -4.35 -17.17
C ASP A 119 2.20 -3.15 -16.25
N HIS A 120 1.07 -2.70 -15.69
CA HIS A 120 1.06 -1.61 -14.73
C HIS A 120 1.76 -1.98 -13.42
N ILE A 121 1.59 -3.21 -12.93
CA ILE A 121 2.25 -3.73 -11.73
C ILE A 121 3.77 -3.81 -11.96
N ASP A 122 4.19 -4.35 -13.09
CA ASP A 122 5.60 -4.53 -13.41
C ASP A 122 6.31 -3.17 -13.61
N ASP A 123 5.65 -2.20 -14.25
CA ASP A 123 6.11 -0.81 -14.33
C ASP A 123 6.25 -0.19 -12.93
N LEU A 124 5.24 -0.34 -12.06
CA LEU A 124 5.29 0.20 -10.70
C LEU A 124 6.43 -0.41 -9.89
N LEU A 125 6.62 -1.73 -9.93
CA LEU A 125 7.71 -2.38 -9.22
C LEU A 125 9.08 -1.87 -9.69
N LYS A 126 9.26 -1.66 -10.99
CA LYS A 126 10.47 -1.03 -11.54
C LYS A 126 10.64 0.43 -11.07
N ARG A 127 9.56 1.17 -10.91
CA ARG A 127 9.62 2.55 -10.42
C ARG A 127 9.91 2.62 -8.93
N PHE A 128 9.43 1.66 -8.15
CA PHE A 128 9.74 1.55 -6.72
C PHE A 128 11.22 1.24 -6.47
N THR A 129 11.95 0.69 -7.45
CA THR A 129 13.40 0.50 -7.38
C THR A 129 14.21 1.75 -7.79
N ASN A 130 13.56 2.88 -8.08
CA ASN A 130 14.28 4.10 -8.46
C ASN A 130 14.97 4.74 -7.24
N GLU A 131 16.28 4.50 -7.13
CA GLU A 131 17.12 5.02 -6.03
C GLU A 131 17.08 6.55 -5.92
N ALA A 132 16.94 7.27 -7.04
CA ALA A 132 16.87 8.73 -7.06
C ALA A 132 15.62 9.30 -6.38
N LEU A 133 14.59 8.49 -6.13
CA LEU A 133 13.43 8.92 -5.35
C LEU A 133 13.67 8.87 -3.84
N GLY A 134 14.68 8.15 -3.36
CA GLY A 134 14.97 8.06 -1.92
C GLY A 134 13.79 7.61 -1.06
N ASP A 135 12.88 6.79 -1.62
CA ASP A 135 11.65 6.42 -0.92
C ASP A 135 11.95 5.54 0.28
N THR A 136 11.85 6.11 1.48
CA THR A 136 12.13 5.39 2.72
C THR A 136 10.97 4.48 3.14
N ILE A 137 11.32 3.33 3.70
CA ILE A 137 10.37 2.39 4.32
C ILE A 137 9.56 3.11 5.40
N TYR A 138 10.19 3.95 6.21
CA TYR A 138 9.52 4.77 7.22
C TYR A 138 8.42 5.64 6.62
N ARG A 139 8.76 6.48 5.62
CA ARG A 139 7.81 7.42 5.00
C ARG A 139 6.65 6.69 4.34
N ILE A 140 6.94 5.60 3.64
CA ILE A 140 5.95 4.83 2.88
C ILE A 140 5.11 3.92 3.78
N GLY A 141 5.63 3.45 4.91
CA GLY A 141 4.93 2.54 5.82
C GLY A 141 4.13 3.22 6.94
N ARG A 142 4.55 4.39 7.43
CA ARG A 142 3.98 5.06 8.61
C ARG A 142 2.51 5.49 8.48
N ASP A 143 1.87 5.96 9.56
CA ASP A 143 0.48 6.40 9.61
C ASP A 143 -0.51 5.21 9.49
N LEU A 144 -0.28 4.21 10.35
CA LEU A 144 -0.99 2.92 10.37
C LEU A 144 -2.49 3.10 10.58
N ILE A 145 -2.92 3.97 11.51
CA ILE A 145 -4.36 4.19 11.77
C ILE A 145 -5.10 4.59 10.49
N ARG A 146 -4.50 5.45 9.65
CA ARG A 146 -5.10 5.84 8.36
C ARG A 146 -4.97 4.72 7.33
N LYS A 147 -3.77 4.16 7.14
CA LYS A 147 -3.47 3.20 6.06
C LYS A 147 -4.13 1.83 6.24
N LEU A 148 -4.49 1.49 7.47
CA LEU A 148 -5.22 0.27 7.83
C LEU A 148 -6.71 0.54 8.04
N GLY A 149 -7.18 1.75 7.70
CA GLY A 149 -8.60 2.10 7.76
C GLY A 149 -9.44 1.27 6.78
N PRO A 150 -10.77 1.18 7.03
CA PRO A 150 -11.67 0.25 6.35
C PRO A 150 -11.72 0.39 4.82
N GLU A 151 -11.54 1.62 4.32
CA GLU A 151 -11.63 1.95 2.89
C GLU A 151 -10.25 2.22 2.27
N ASP A 152 -9.15 2.06 3.02
CA ASP A 152 -7.79 2.30 2.51
C ASP A 152 -7.19 1.01 1.89
N ARG A 153 -6.00 1.15 1.31
CA ARG A 153 -5.34 0.25 0.36
C ARG A 153 -5.41 -1.24 0.66
N LEU A 154 -5.22 -1.68 1.91
CA LEU A 154 -5.18 -3.10 2.27
C LEU A 154 -6.58 -3.61 2.63
N VAL A 155 -7.25 -2.93 3.56
CA VAL A 155 -8.53 -3.39 4.10
C VAL A 155 -9.66 -3.21 3.09
N GLY A 156 -9.66 -2.10 2.33
CA GLY A 156 -10.60 -1.87 1.25
C GLY A 156 -10.50 -2.96 0.17
N ALA A 157 -9.28 -3.32 -0.22
CA ALA A 157 -9.04 -4.42 -1.18
C ALA A 157 -9.52 -5.77 -0.62
N ILE A 158 -9.25 -6.05 0.66
CA ILE A 158 -9.75 -7.26 1.32
C ILE A 158 -11.28 -7.29 1.31
N LYS A 159 -11.94 -6.22 1.78
CA LYS A 159 -13.41 -6.14 1.84
C LYS A 159 -14.05 -6.29 0.46
N MET A 160 -13.49 -5.64 -0.56
CA MET A 160 -13.92 -5.79 -1.94
C MET A 160 -13.79 -7.24 -2.42
N GLY A 161 -12.66 -7.90 -2.14
CA GLY A 161 -12.47 -9.32 -2.46
C GLY A 161 -13.49 -10.23 -1.77
N LEU A 162 -13.82 -9.94 -0.50
CA LEU A 162 -14.82 -10.71 0.26
C LEU A 162 -16.23 -10.60 -0.31
N VAL A 163 -16.64 -9.41 -0.77
CA VAL A 163 -17.94 -9.21 -1.46
C VAL A 163 -18.05 -10.13 -2.68
N HIS A 164 -16.94 -10.38 -3.37
CA HIS A 164 -16.87 -11.28 -4.53
C HIS A 164 -16.52 -12.73 -4.21
N ASN A 165 -16.47 -13.13 -2.94
CA ASN A 165 -16.04 -14.46 -2.48
C ASN A 165 -14.65 -14.88 -2.99
N MET A 166 -13.74 -13.91 -3.14
CA MET A 166 -12.39 -14.15 -3.63
C MET A 166 -11.41 -14.45 -2.50
N ASN A 167 -10.30 -15.12 -2.83
CA ASN A 167 -9.20 -15.29 -1.90
C ASN A 167 -8.47 -13.94 -1.69
N VAL A 168 -8.16 -13.61 -0.45
CA VAL A 168 -7.50 -12.36 -0.02
C VAL A 168 -6.21 -12.60 0.77
N ASP A 169 -5.68 -13.83 0.74
CA ASP A 169 -4.61 -14.28 1.64
C ASP A 169 -3.31 -13.49 1.59
N LYS A 170 -2.89 -13.04 0.41
CA LYS A 170 -1.62 -12.32 0.24
C LYS A 170 -1.76 -10.91 0.80
N ILE A 171 -2.88 -10.25 0.50
CA ILE A 171 -3.21 -8.93 1.04
C ILE A 171 -3.41 -9.01 2.56
N LEU A 172 -4.08 -10.06 3.06
CA LEU A 172 -4.29 -10.29 4.49
C LEU A 172 -2.98 -10.56 5.23
N TYR A 173 -2.01 -11.25 4.62
CA TYR A 173 -0.68 -11.43 5.20
C TYR A 173 0.08 -10.09 5.27
N ALA A 174 0.00 -9.26 4.22
CA ALA A 174 0.57 -7.91 4.23
C ALA A 174 -0.07 -7.03 5.31
N LEU A 175 -1.38 -7.15 5.53
CA LEU A 175 -2.10 -6.51 6.63
C LEU A 175 -1.60 -7.01 7.99
N ALA A 176 -1.50 -8.33 8.20
CA ALA A 176 -0.97 -8.87 9.45
C ALA A 176 0.48 -8.40 9.73
N SER A 177 1.27 -8.25 8.67
CA SER A 177 2.65 -7.75 8.75
C SER A 177 2.73 -6.29 9.21
N SER A 178 1.75 -5.46 8.84
CA SER A 178 1.75 -4.03 9.17
C SER A 178 1.62 -3.76 10.67
N PHE A 179 0.97 -4.66 11.42
CA PHE A 179 0.75 -4.49 12.86
C PHE A 179 2.06 -4.43 13.66
N TYR A 180 3.14 -4.97 13.10
CA TYR A 180 4.48 -5.02 13.67
C TYR A 180 5.43 -3.96 13.13
N PHE A 181 4.94 -3.04 12.29
CA PHE A 181 5.75 -1.98 11.72
C PHE A 181 6.16 -0.95 12.78
N ARG A 182 7.47 -0.77 12.99
CA ARG A 182 8.05 0.18 13.96
C ARG A 182 9.27 0.88 13.35
N ALA A 183 9.19 1.26 12.08
CA ALA A 183 10.27 2.03 11.46
C ALA A 183 10.35 3.42 12.10
N ALA A 184 11.57 3.95 12.14
CA ALA A 184 11.87 5.28 12.63
C ALA A 184 12.38 6.18 11.49
N ASP A 185 12.29 7.49 11.67
CA ASP A 185 12.93 8.46 10.80
C ASP A 185 14.45 8.55 11.03
N GLU A 186 15.08 9.52 10.38
CA GLU A 186 16.52 9.79 10.47
C GLU A 186 16.97 10.18 11.89
N SER A 187 16.07 10.70 12.73
CA SER A 187 16.33 11.04 14.13
C SER A 187 16.20 9.83 15.06
N GLY A 188 15.70 8.70 14.54
CA GLY A 188 15.43 7.49 15.33
C GLY A 188 14.03 7.48 15.95
N ASP A 189 13.14 8.40 15.56
CA ASP A 189 11.81 8.52 16.12
C ASP A 189 10.73 7.85 15.26
N MET A 190 9.81 7.15 15.93
CA MET A 190 8.60 6.65 15.28
C MET A 190 7.63 7.81 15.01
N PHE A 191 6.78 7.65 14.00
CA PHE A 191 5.71 8.60 13.74
C PHE A 191 4.69 8.62 14.89
N ASP A 192 4.29 9.79 15.38
CA ASP A 192 3.39 9.94 16.54
C ASP A 192 2.10 9.11 16.45
N ARG A 193 1.47 9.08 15.27
CA ARG A 193 0.25 8.28 15.06
C ARG A 193 0.49 6.77 15.08
N ASP A 194 1.72 6.33 14.81
CA ASP A 194 2.10 4.94 14.92
C ASP A 194 2.43 4.57 16.37
N ILE A 195 2.97 5.50 17.17
CA ILE A 195 3.06 5.34 18.63
C ILE A 195 1.66 5.20 19.20
N GLU A 196 0.72 6.08 18.81
CA GLU A 196 -0.69 5.98 19.18
C GLU A 196 -1.29 4.63 18.76
N PHE A 197 -0.98 4.15 17.55
CA PHE A 197 -1.42 2.84 17.08
C PHE A 197 -1.01 1.72 18.04
N VAL A 198 0.25 1.75 18.50
CA VAL A 198 0.78 0.75 19.43
C VAL A 198 0.06 0.80 20.77
N GLU A 199 0.01 1.99 21.36
CA GLU A 199 -0.50 2.20 22.71
C GLU A 199 -2.00 1.92 22.83
N LYS A 200 -2.79 2.37 21.85
CA LYS A 200 -4.26 2.26 21.91
C LYS A 200 -4.81 0.99 21.30
N TYR A 201 -4.16 0.42 20.27
CA TYR A 201 -4.73 -0.69 19.51
C TYR A 201 -3.91 -1.97 19.60
N PHE A 202 -2.62 -1.91 19.32
CA PHE A 202 -1.78 -3.12 19.26
C PHE A 202 -1.73 -3.87 20.59
N LYS A 203 -1.63 -3.17 21.73
CA LYS A 203 -1.63 -3.78 23.07
C LYS A 203 -2.90 -4.57 23.41
N ASN A 204 -4.02 -4.26 22.76
CA ASN A 204 -5.30 -4.94 22.96
C ASN A 204 -5.47 -6.18 22.06
N GLY A 205 -4.46 -6.51 21.24
CA GLY A 205 -4.44 -7.71 20.41
C GLY A 205 -4.90 -7.50 18.96
N ILE A 206 -4.69 -8.54 18.15
CA ILE A 206 -4.94 -8.48 16.69
C ILE A 206 -6.42 -8.31 16.36
N GLU A 207 -7.29 -9.06 17.03
CA GLU A 207 -8.75 -8.90 16.86
C GLU A 207 -9.18 -7.46 17.15
N TYR A 208 -8.62 -6.83 18.19
CA TYR A 208 -8.96 -5.45 18.54
C TYR A 208 -8.57 -4.46 17.43
N ILE A 209 -7.40 -4.63 16.80
CA ILE A 209 -7.00 -3.82 15.64
C ILE A 209 -7.97 -4.04 14.47
N LEU A 210 -8.31 -5.29 14.18
CA LEU A 210 -9.18 -5.63 13.04
C LEU A 210 -10.59 -5.03 13.20
N ILE A 211 -11.11 -4.99 14.42
CA ILE A 211 -12.42 -4.40 14.69
C ILE A 211 -12.33 -2.87 14.70
N ASN A 212 -11.42 -2.30 15.49
CA ASN A 212 -11.46 -0.86 15.81
C ASN A 212 -10.69 0.04 14.83
N VAL A 213 -9.72 -0.51 14.09
CA VAL A 213 -8.97 0.23 13.05
C VAL A 213 -9.44 -0.18 11.67
N CYS A 214 -9.51 -1.49 11.41
CA CYS A 214 -9.86 -2.00 10.09
C CYS A 214 -11.38 -2.04 9.82
N GLY A 215 -12.21 -1.88 10.86
CA GLY A 215 -13.67 -1.88 10.73
C GLY A 215 -14.23 -3.21 10.24
N PHE A 216 -13.63 -4.33 10.65
CA PHE A 216 -14.24 -5.66 10.45
C PHE A 216 -15.28 -5.92 11.54
N SER A 217 -16.46 -6.42 11.13
CA SER A 217 -17.44 -7.02 12.06
C SER A 217 -16.96 -8.39 12.55
N ARG A 218 -17.02 -8.61 13.87
CA ARG A 218 -16.68 -9.87 14.55
C ARG A 218 -17.49 -11.05 13.99
N ASP A 219 -18.78 -10.84 13.76
CA ASP A 219 -19.68 -11.91 13.32
C ASP A 219 -19.53 -12.18 11.82
N ASN A 220 -19.53 -11.13 11.01
CA ASN A 220 -19.50 -11.27 9.55
C ASN A 220 -18.12 -11.66 9.02
N HIS A 221 -17.04 -11.39 9.75
CA HIS A 221 -15.67 -11.62 9.30
C HIS A 221 -14.88 -12.58 10.21
N ARG A 222 -15.55 -13.44 10.97
CA ARG A 222 -14.92 -14.40 11.89
C ARG A 222 -13.79 -15.22 11.26
N ASN A 223 -13.97 -15.66 10.02
CA ASN A 223 -12.95 -16.44 9.30
C ASN A 223 -11.72 -15.60 8.95
N ILE A 224 -11.91 -14.34 8.58
CA ILE A 224 -10.81 -13.42 8.26
C ILE A 224 -10.04 -13.03 9.50
N ILE A 225 -10.73 -12.78 10.61
CA ILE A 225 -10.11 -12.51 11.91
C ILE A 225 -9.21 -13.68 12.32
N ARG A 226 -9.76 -14.90 12.38
CA ARG A 226 -8.99 -16.11 12.72
C ARG A 226 -7.78 -16.34 11.82
N LYS A 227 -7.95 -16.10 10.52
CA LYS A 227 -6.86 -16.27 9.55
C LYS A 227 -5.77 -15.22 9.73
N CYS A 228 -6.15 -13.98 10.01
CA CYS A 228 -5.21 -12.90 10.31
C CYS A 228 -4.43 -13.17 11.60
N GLU A 229 -5.08 -13.67 12.65
CA GLU A 229 -4.42 -14.10 13.88
C GLU A 229 -3.41 -15.22 13.62
N LYS A 230 -3.78 -16.22 12.80
CA LYS A 230 -2.85 -17.28 12.40
C LYS A 230 -1.61 -16.72 11.68
N TYR A 231 -1.79 -15.84 10.69
CA TYR A 231 -0.66 -15.18 10.03
C TYR A 231 0.18 -14.35 10.98
N SER A 232 -0.46 -13.69 11.95
CA SER A 232 0.22 -12.93 12.98
C SER A 232 1.16 -13.81 13.81
N GLU A 233 0.71 -15.00 14.23
CA GLU A 233 1.56 -15.96 14.95
C GLU A 233 2.70 -16.49 14.06
N GLU A 234 2.43 -16.82 12.80
CA GLU A 234 3.47 -17.23 11.84
C GLU A 234 4.54 -16.15 11.66
N ILE A 235 4.12 -14.88 11.57
CA ILE A 235 4.99 -13.71 11.46
C ILE A 235 5.86 -13.55 12.71
N LYS A 236 5.29 -13.68 13.91
CA LYS A 236 6.05 -13.62 15.16
C LYS A 236 7.15 -14.68 15.21
N VAL A 237 6.82 -15.92 14.84
CA VAL A 237 7.76 -17.04 14.80
C VAL A 237 8.85 -16.78 13.76
N LEU A 238 8.48 -16.43 12.53
CA LEU A 238 9.40 -16.23 11.41
C LEU A 238 10.42 -15.11 11.69
N TYR A 239 9.97 -14.01 12.28
CA TYR A 239 10.80 -12.82 12.52
C TYR A 239 11.21 -12.64 13.98
N LYS A 240 11.02 -13.65 14.82
CA LYS A 240 11.41 -13.68 16.24
C LYS A 240 10.93 -12.43 17.00
N ILE A 241 9.68 -12.04 16.76
CA ILE A 241 9.06 -10.88 17.43
C ILE A 241 8.67 -11.31 18.84
N LYS A 242 9.15 -10.57 19.85
CA LYS A 242 8.76 -10.80 21.25
C LYS A 242 7.34 -10.27 21.47
N GLY A 243 6.54 -11.05 22.20
CA GLY A 243 5.16 -10.70 22.57
C GLY A 243 5.09 -9.50 23.50
#